data_AF-A0A916ZCV8-F1
#
_entry.id   AF-A0A916ZCV8-F1
#
_cell.length_a   1.000
_cell.length_b   1.000
_cell.length_c   1.000
_cell.angle_alpha   90.00
_cell.angle_beta   90.00
_cell.angle_gamma   90.00
#
_symmetry.space_group_name_H-M   'P 1'
#
loop_
_entity.id
_entity.type
_entity.pdbx_description
1 polymer ?
#
loop_
_entity_poly.entity_id
_entity_poly.type
_entity_poly.pdbx_seq_one_letter_code
_entity_poly.pdbx_strand_id
1 'polypeptide(L)'
;MLKLKKRMYIAISCLLLLCSVWVNLVSATEARDRTEVLRDIDEYMNRSMKANHIKAASLAIANNDEVFYAKGYGTFADGQSVTGNTLFPIASLSKSFTALAVLQLADNGRIDLDAAYASYFPELSPRDPRVHDITVRHLLNQTSGLNDKINPDMTRTPQFQSLHEANRLLTEVQLDHSPGTAYSYHNPNYVLLANLVESVSGERFSDYLNSHIFEPLGMNHTFSVSTTQQFYGNETIPLGHYLNLGRSVGQSEPLWFIDGPAGIVSTAEDMSLWMLSQYHGRLLSPALMKQYHAAGAIGPYGMGWLADQDESGGRTISHSGIFWTYKSEEMVYLDEQMGIAVMFNSGLNAFVNYSAFIDGIEDIMRGEKPETSFLNGRNMETIMIVLILATLVWGVYAYFRIRRRNKRLTISKLILITVGRLIPILILLSLSPLVTFIGGGRVLPWFGIWTTLSSPIIWLVVWSLVNFVHLACYYYVYVQNTKNGRLEADYR
;
A
#
# COMPACT_ATOMS: atom_id res chain seq x y z
N MET A 1 -24.34 33.52 -70.79
CA MET A 1 -24.31 34.03 -69.39
C MET A 1 -25.22 33.30 -68.40
N LEU A 2 -26.43 32.84 -68.76
CA LEU A 2 -27.38 32.23 -67.80
C LEU A 2 -26.90 30.90 -67.17
N LYS A 3 -26.20 30.04 -67.93
CA LYS A 3 -25.70 28.74 -67.43
C LYS A 3 -24.55 28.86 -66.40
N LEU A 4 -23.77 29.94 -66.46
CA LEU A 4 -22.65 30.16 -65.53
C LEU A 4 -23.16 30.62 -64.15
N LYS A 5 -24.17 31.50 -64.12
CA LYS A 5 -24.82 31.94 -62.87
C LYS A 5 -25.44 30.76 -62.11
N LYS A 6 -26.12 29.83 -62.81
CA LYS A 6 -26.77 28.68 -62.17
C LYS A 6 -25.76 27.70 -61.52
N ARG A 7 -24.60 27.49 -62.15
CA ARG A 7 -23.51 26.68 -61.56
C ARG A 7 -22.86 27.34 -60.36
N MET A 8 -22.74 28.67 -60.38
CA MET A 8 -22.19 29.46 -59.27
C MET A 8 -23.11 29.45 -58.05
N TYR A 9 -24.43 29.57 -58.24
CA TYR A 9 -25.40 29.44 -57.13
C TYR A 9 -25.41 28.05 -56.51
N ILE A 10 -25.31 26.98 -57.31
CA ILE A 10 -25.24 25.60 -56.79
C ILE A 10 -23.94 25.39 -56.00
N ALA A 11 -22.79 25.90 -56.48
CA ALA A 11 -21.53 25.84 -55.75
C ALA A 11 -21.59 26.61 -54.42
N ILE A 12 -22.17 27.81 -54.39
CA ILE A 12 -22.32 28.61 -53.16
C ILE A 12 -23.30 27.93 -52.19
N SER A 13 -24.41 27.36 -52.67
CA SER A 13 -25.35 26.60 -51.85
C SER A 13 -24.74 25.34 -51.26
N CYS A 14 -23.93 24.59 -52.03
CA CYS A 14 -23.20 23.43 -51.52
C CYS A 14 -22.11 23.84 -50.52
N LEU A 15 -21.42 24.97 -50.73
CA LEU A 15 -20.41 25.47 -49.78
C LEU A 15 -21.05 25.94 -48.47
N LEU A 16 -22.21 26.60 -48.52
CA LEU A 16 -22.97 27.01 -47.34
C LEU A 16 -23.56 25.81 -46.58
N LEU A 17 -24.02 24.77 -47.29
CA LEU A 17 -24.45 23.50 -46.68
C LEU A 17 -23.27 22.77 -46.02
N LEU A 18 -22.10 22.71 -46.67
CA LEU A 18 -20.87 22.14 -46.11
C LEU A 18 -20.37 22.93 -44.88
N CYS A 19 -20.44 24.27 -44.91
CA CYS A 19 -20.14 25.08 -43.73
C CYS A 19 -21.17 24.89 -42.61
N SER A 20 -22.46 24.71 -42.89
CA SER A 20 -23.46 24.44 -41.86
C SER A 20 -23.33 23.04 -41.23
N VAL A 21 -22.78 22.07 -41.95
CA VAL A 21 -22.46 20.74 -41.42
C VAL A 21 -21.15 20.74 -40.61
N TRP A 22 -20.19 21.61 -40.96
CA TRP A 22 -18.93 21.75 -40.22
C TRP A 22 -19.06 22.62 -38.95
N VAL A 23 -19.98 23.59 -38.91
CA VAL A 23 -20.19 24.45 -37.73
C VAL A 23 -20.90 23.72 -36.58
N ASN A 24 -21.55 22.58 -36.84
CA ASN A 24 -22.20 21.77 -35.79
C ASN A 24 -21.37 20.57 -35.30
N LEU A 25 -20.13 20.39 -35.77
CA LEU A 25 -19.24 19.31 -35.30
C LEU A 25 -18.21 19.76 -34.27
N VAL A 26 -18.20 21.05 -33.93
CA VAL A 26 -17.32 21.63 -32.91
C VAL A 26 -18.22 22.25 -31.85
N SER A 27 -18.51 21.47 -30.80
CA SER A 27 -19.00 21.86 -29.46
C SER A 27 -20.04 20.88 -28.90
N ALA A 28 -19.71 19.59 -28.89
CA ALA A 28 -20.42 18.60 -28.10
C ALA A 28 -19.43 17.58 -27.52
N THR A 29 -18.41 18.07 -26.81
CA THR A 29 -17.98 17.36 -25.61
C THR A 29 -19.13 17.59 -24.63
N GLU A 30 -20.18 16.76 -24.69
CA GLU A 30 -21.25 16.80 -23.70
C GLU A 30 -20.56 16.67 -22.34
N ALA A 31 -20.68 17.70 -21.50
CA ALA A 31 -20.31 17.59 -20.10
C ALA A 31 -21.10 16.40 -19.56
N ARG A 32 -20.41 15.29 -19.31
CA ARG A 32 -21.03 14.05 -18.89
C ARG A 32 -21.85 14.33 -17.64
N ASP A 33 -23.10 13.89 -17.61
CA ASP A 33 -23.97 14.16 -16.47
C ASP A 33 -23.32 13.58 -15.20
N ARG A 34 -23.22 14.40 -14.14
CA ARG A 34 -22.62 13.98 -12.86
C ARG A 34 -23.27 12.71 -12.35
N THR A 35 -24.58 12.56 -12.53
CA THR A 35 -25.33 11.35 -12.14
C THR A 35 -24.81 10.11 -12.86
N GLU A 36 -24.48 10.24 -14.15
CA GLU A 36 -23.96 9.14 -14.95
C GLU A 36 -22.55 8.75 -14.51
N VAL A 37 -21.67 9.74 -14.28
CA VAL A 37 -20.31 9.53 -13.76
C VAL A 37 -20.36 8.80 -12.42
N LEU A 38 -21.19 9.26 -11.49
CA LEU A 38 -21.32 8.64 -10.17
C LEU A 38 -21.88 7.21 -10.24
N ARG A 39 -22.83 6.95 -11.15
CA ARG A 39 -23.35 5.60 -11.39
C ARG A 39 -22.26 4.66 -11.91
N ASP A 40 -21.44 5.13 -12.84
CA ASP A 40 -20.34 4.33 -13.39
C ASP A 40 -19.25 4.06 -12.34
N ILE A 41 -18.93 5.04 -11.49
CA ILE A 41 -18.05 4.87 -10.32
C ILE A 41 -18.63 3.83 -9.36
N ASP A 42 -19.93 3.89 -9.05
CA ASP A 42 -20.60 2.93 -8.18
C ASP A 42 -20.52 1.50 -8.76
N GLU A 43 -20.82 1.35 -10.05
CA GLU A 43 -20.75 0.06 -10.74
C GLU A 43 -19.32 -0.49 -10.76
N TYR A 44 -18.34 0.38 -11.00
CA TYR A 44 -16.93 0.04 -10.97
C TYR A 44 -16.48 -0.43 -9.58
N MET A 45 -16.73 0.36 -8.54
CA MET A 45 -16.37 0.03 -7.16
C MET A 45 -16.95 -1.31 -6.73
N ASN A 46 -18.25 -1.52 -6.95
CA ASN A 46 -18.91 -2.79 -6.59
C ASN A 46 -18.32 -3.99 -7.36
N ARG A 47 -18.04 -3.81 -8.66
CA ARG A 47 -17.45 -4.87 -9.50
C ARG A 47 -16.02 -5.19 -9.07
N SER A 48 -15.18 -4.18 -8.85
CA SER A 48 -13.78 -4.31 -8.46
C SER A 48 -13.63 -4.88 -7.06
N MET A 49 -14.46 -4.47 -6.10
CA MET A 49 -14.52 -5.07 -4.77
C MET A 49 -14.88 -6.56 -4.85
N LYS A 50 -15.93 -6.90 -5.61
CA LYS A 50 -16.35 -8.30 -5.81
C LYS A 50 -15.28 -9.15 -6.50
N ALA A 51 -14.57 -8.59 -7.47
CA ALA A 51 -13.47 -9.27 -8.16
C ALA A 51 -12.25 -9.52 -7.25
N ASN A 52 -12.13 -8.78 -6.14
CA ASN A 52 -10.99 -8.86 -5.23
C ASN A 52 -11.34 -9.36 -3.81
N HIS A 53 -12.57 -9.87 -3.60
CA HIS A 53 -13.07 -10.29 -2.28
C HIS A 53 -13.05 -9.20 -1.20
N ILE A 54 -13.06 -7.94 -1.59
CA ILE A 54 -13.15 -6.80 -0.67
C ILE A 54 -14.61 -6.63 -0.27
N LYS A 55 -14.87 -6.63 1.05
CA LYS A 55 -16.24 -6.52 1.59
C LYS A 55 -16.65 -5.11 1.96
N ALA A 56 -15.69 -4.27 2.35
CA ALA A 56 -15.95 -2.92 2.80
C ALA A 56 -14.83 -1.97 2.35
N ALA A 57 -15.24 -0.84 1.78
CA ALA A 57 -14.35 0.22 1.34
C ALA A 57 -15.06 1.57 1.44
N SER A 58 -14.31 2.65 1.57
CA SER A 58 -14.83 4.02 1.50
C SER A 58 -14.02 4.82 0.49
N LEU A 59 -14.71 5.61 -0.33
CA LEU A 59 -14.18 6.38 -1.45
C LEU A 59 -14.41 7.87 -1.20
N ALA A 60 -13.33 8.63 -1.29
CA ALA A 60 -13.31 10.08 -1.33
C ALA A 60 -12.89 10.54 -2.74
N ILE A 61 -13.63 11.48 -3.30
CA ILE A 61 -13.27 12.21 -4.52
C ILE A 61 -13.44 13.70 -4.24
N ALA A 62 -12.37 14.44 -4.46
CA ALA A 62 -12.34 15.89 -4.53
C ALA A 62 -12.13 16.29 -5.99
N ASN A 63 -12.89 17.25 -6.51
CA ASN A 63 -12.75 17.68 -7.90
C ASN A 63 -13.09 19.17 -8.04
N ASN A 64 -12.16 19.95 -8.57
CA ASN A 64 -12.19 21.42 -8.53
C ASN A 64 -12.44 21.89 -7.09
N ASP A 65 -13.32 22.85 -6.87
CA ASP A 65 -13.56 23.45 -5.56
C ASP A 65 -14.55 22.67 -4.65
N GLU A 66 -14.93 21.43 -4.97
CA GLU A 66 -15.96 20.69 -4.20
C GLU A 66 -15.58 19.26 -3.78
N VAL A 67 -16.20 18.82 -2.68
CA VAL A 67 -16.31 17.40 -2.33
C VAL A 67 -17.21 16.75 -3.37
N PHE A 68 -16.61 16.19 -4.41
CA PHE A 68 -17.34 15.63 -5.55
C PHE A 68 -18.09 14.37 -5.17
N TYR A 69 -17.47 13.50 -4.38
CA TYR A 69 -18.08 12.27 -3.90
C TYR A 69 -17.44 11.77 -2.60
N ALA A 70 -18.26 11.35 -1.63
CA ALA A 70 -17.80 10.67 -0.43
C ALA A 70 -18.79 9.54 -0.10
N LYS A 71 -18.36 8.28 -0.24
CA LYS A 71 -19.26 7.14 -0.15
C LYS A 71 -18.61 5.89 0.41
N GLY A 72 -19.36 5.18 1.25
CA GLY A 72 -19.04 3.84 1.69
C GLY A 72 -19.68 2.76 0.82
N TYR A 73 -18.98 1.64 0.67
CA TYR A 73 -19.41 0.47 -0.07
C TYR A 73 -19.35 -0.78 0.80
N GLY A 74 -20.40 -1.59 0.72
CA GLY A 74 -20.50 -2.88 1.38
C GLY A 74 -20.78 -2.79 2.89
N THR A 75 -20.43 -3.84 3.61
CA THR A 75 -20.78 -4.02 5.03
C THR A 75 -19.64 -4.67 5.79
N PHE A 76 -19.53 -4.35 7.08
CA PHE A 76 -18.64 -5.00 8.01
C PHE A 76 -19.13 -6.40 8.40
N ALA A 77 -18.28 -7.14 9.14
CA ALA A 77 -18.58 -8.51 9.55
C ALA A 77 -19.76 -8.61 10.53
N ASP A 78 -20.01 -7.54 11.29
CA ASP A 78 -21.15 -7.39 12.20
C ASP A 78 -22.44 -6.94 11.51
N GLY A 79 -22.39 -6.67 10.20
CA GLY A 79 -23.52 -6.24 9.38
C GLY A 79 -23.71 -4.72 9.28
N GLN A 80 -22.89 -3.91 9.94
CA GLN A 80 -22.96 -2.45 9.79
C GLN A 80 -22.57 -2.04 8.37
N SER A 81 -23.32 -1.11 7.78
CA SER A 81 -23.04 -0.57 6.44
C SER A 81 -21.93 0.47 6.48
N VAL A 82 -21.05 0.45 5.48
CA VAL A 82 -20.02 1.48 5.32
C VAL A 82 -20.66 2.74 4.74
N THR A 83 -20.28 3.91 5.23
CA THR A 83 -20.74 5.22 4.77
C THR A 83 -19.54 6.15 4.50
N GLY A 84 -19.80 7.34 3.94
CA GLY A 84 -18.77 8.38 3.80
C GLY A 84 -18.13 8.80 5.13
N ASN A 85 -18.86 8.65 6.24
CA ASN A 85 -18.45 9.00 7.61
C ASN A 85 -17.86 7.82 8.41
N THR A 86 -17.69 6.66 7.79
CA THR A 86 -17.11 5.52 8.48
C THR A 86 -15.61 5.75 8.68
N LEU A 87 -15.14 5.51 9.90
CA LEU A 87 -13.75 5.72 10.31
C LEU A 87 -12.84 4.60 9.81
N PHE A 88 -11.70 4.98 9.23
CA PHE A 88 -10.64 4.06 8.81
C PHE A 88 -9.28 4.57 9.30
N PRO A 89 -8.43 3.71 9.88
CA PRO A 89 -7.01 4.01 10.01
C PRO A 89 -6.38 4.18 8.63
N ILE A 90 -5.85 5.37 8.33
CA ILE A 90 -5.31 5.70 7.01
C ILE A 90 -3.82 5.34 6.85
N ALA A 91 -3.23 4.78 7.91
CA ALA A 91 -1.85 4.31 7.93
C ALA A 91 -0.89 5.38 7.37
N SER A 92 0.03 5.02 6.47
CA SER A 92 1.07 5.93 5.98
C SER A 92 0.59 7.17 5.22
N LEU A 93 -0.69 7.31 4.87
CA LEU A 93 -1.22 8.62 4.45
C LEU A 93 -0.99 9.67 5.55
N SER A 94 -0.88 9.27 6.82
CA SER A 94 -0.57 10.16 7.95
C SER A 94 0.73 10.97 7.76
N LYS A 95 1.67 10.49 6.94
CA LYS A 95 2.96 11.14 6.74
C LYS A 95 2.84 12.51 6.09
N SER A 96 1.92 12.67 5.14
CA SER A 96 1.70 13.96 4.50
C SER A 96 1.21 15.00 5.49
N PHE A 97 0.32 14.65 6.43
CA PHE A 97 -0.10 15.51 7.54
C PHE A 97 1.06 15.87 8.49
N THR A 98 1.88 14.88 8.87
CA THR A 98 3.07 15.12 9.70
C THR A 98 4.07 16.06 9.01
N ALA A 99 4.30 15.87 7.71
CA ALA A 99 5.15 16.75 6.93
C ALA A 99 4.56 18.17 6.86
N LEU A 100 3.25 18.32 6.68
CA LEU A 100 2.59 19.62 6.70
C LEU A 100 2.79 20.34 8.04
N ALA A 101 2.66 19.63 9.17
CA ALA A 101 2.89 20.22 10.50
C ALA A 101 4.33 20.75 10.66
N VAL A 102 5.33 20.00 10.19
CA VAL A 102 6.73 20.45 10.16
C VAL A 102 6.88 21.69 9.29
N LEU A 103 6.23 21.70 8.13
CA LEU A 103 6.32 22.81 7.19
C LEU A 103 5.60 24.07 7.69
N GLN A 104 4.49 23.96 8.43
CA GLN A 104 3.85 25.11 9.08
C GLN A 104 4.79 25.76 10.11
N LEU A 105 5.52 24.96 10.87
CA LEU A 105 6.54 25.47 11.79
C LEU A 105 7.73 26.08 11.05
N ALA A 106 8.10 25.53 9.88
CA ALA A 106 9.15 26.09 9.04
C ALA A 106 8.75 27.42 8.38
N ASP A 107 7.52 27.53 7.88
CA ASP A 107 6.96 28.76 7.30
C ASP A 107 6.92 29.90 8.33
N ASN A 108 6.71 29.56 9.60
CA ASN A 108 6.75 30.49 10.72
C ASN A 108 8.16 30.72 11.30
N GLY A 109 9.21 30.20 10.65
CA GLY A 109 10.61 30.40 11.03
C GLY A 109 11.04 29.68 12.32
N ARG A 110 10.25 28.71 12.82
CA ARG A 110 10.57 27.93 14.02
C ARG A 110 11.40 26.67 13.71
N ILE A 111 11.29 26.16 12.48
CA ILE A 111 12.10 25.05 11.96
C ILE A 111 12.85 25.52 10.73
N ASP A 112 14.14 25.20 10.66
CA ASP A 112 14.94 25.27 9.45
C ASP A 112 15.04 23.87 8.87
N LEU A 113 14.55 23.68 7.64
CA LEU A 113 14.53 22.38 6.97
C LEU A 113 15.94 21.85 6.72
N ASP A 114 16.92 22.73 6.57
CA ASP A 114 18.30 22.37 6.25
C ASP A 114 19.20 22.34 7.50
N ALA A 115 18.67 22.71 8.67
CA ALA A 115 19.37 22.52 9.93
C ALA A 115 19.43 21.04 10.32
N ALA A 116 20.53 20.68 10.99
CA ALA A 116 20.67 19.36 11.59
C ALA A 116 19.55 19.13 12.63
N TYR A 117 18.88 17.98 12.57
CA TYR A 117 17.86 17.58 13.53
C TYR A 117 18.40 17.64 14.97
N ALA A 118 19.65 17.23 15.16
CA ALA A 118 20.32 17.26 16.45
C ALA A 118 20.49 18.66 17.06
N SER A 119 20.40 19.74 16.25
CA SER A 119 20.43 21.11 16.78
C SER A 119 19.22 21.48 17.63
N TYR A 120 18.09 20.77 17.45
CA TYR A 120 16.88 20.93 18.26
C TYR A 120 16.91 20.09 19.54
N PHE A 121 17.87 19.17 19.66
CA PHE A 121 17.99 18.19 20.73
C PHE A 121 19.45 18.07 21.18
N PRO A 122 20.00 19.11 21.85
CA PRO A 122 21.41 19.18 22.21
C PRO A 122 21.89 18.05 23.13
N GLU A 123 20.97 17.32 23.77
CA GLU A 123 21.24 16.14 24.57
C GLU A 123 21.54 14.88 23.76
N LEU A 124 21.34 14.88 22.44
CA LEU A 124 21.63 13.74 21.58
C LEU A 124 23.13 13.44 21.53
N SER A 125 23.49 12.23 21.94
CA SER A 125 24.86 11.70 21.88
C SER A 125 24.89 10.39 21.08
N PRO A 126 24.82 10.46 19.74
CA PRO A 126 24.76 9.28 18.88
C PRO A 126 26.09 8.52 18.83
N ARG A 127 26.02 7.19 18.81
CA ARG A 127 27.21 6.34 18.58
C ARG A 127 27.77 6.48 17.17
N ASP A 128 26.91 6.63 16.18
CA ASP A 128 27.30 6.94 14.81
C ASP A 128 27.34 8.47 14.62
N PRO A 129 28.52 9.09 14.47
CA PRO A 129 28.64 10.55 14.42
C PRO A 129 27.92 11.17 13.22
N ARG A 130 27.68 10.40 12.14
CA ARG A 130 26.94 10.87 10.95
C ARG A 130 25.49 11.24 11.25
N VAL A 131 24.94 10.80 12.39
CA VAL A 131 23.61 11.21 12.86
C VAL A 131 23.52 12.73 13.03
N HIS A 132 24.62 13.41 13.37
CA HIS A 132 24.65 14.86 13.46
C HIS A 132 24.50 15.56 12.10
N ASP A 133 24.70 14.86 10.98
CA ASP A 133 24.54 15.38 9.62
C ASP A 133 23.11 15.18 9.08
N ILE A 134 22.22 14.52 9.85
CA ILE A 134 20.82 14.35 9.45
C ILE A 134 20.10 15.69 9.61
N THR A 135 19.65 16.27 8.49
CA THR A 135 18.80 17.47 8.49
C THR A 135 17.33 17.10 8.60
N VAL A 136 16.48 18.08 8.95
CA VAL A 136 15.02 17.90 8.95
C VAL A 136 14.52 17.48 7.56
N ARG A 137 15.08 18.07 6.49
CA ARG A 137 14.78 17.71 5.10
C ARG A 137 15.17 16.27 4.77
N HIS A 138 16.28 15.76 5.31
CA HIS A 138 16.66 14.36 5.13
C HIS A 138 15.62 13.40 5.73
N LEU A 139 15.01 13.74 6.87
CA LEU A 139 13.93 12.95 7.46
C LEU A 139 12.67 13.01 6.59
N LEU A 140 12.26 14.21 6.16
CA LEU A 140 11.08 14.40 5.32
C LEU A 140 11.18 13.59 4.02
N ASN A 141 12.32 13.66 3.34
CA ASN A 141 12.55 13.04 2.03
C ASN A 141 12.99 11.57 2.11
N GLN A 142 13.00 10.95 3.31
CA GLN A 142 13.45 9.55 3.50
C GLN A 142 14.90 9.31 3.04
N THR A 143 15.80 10.28 3.25
CA THR A 143 17.23 10.20 2.88
C THR A 143 18.15 10.30 4.09
N SER A 144 17.68 9.97 5.30
CA SER A 144 18.44 10.13 6.55
C SER A 144 19.60 9.15 6.74
N GLY A 145 19.64 8.05 5.97
CA GLY A 145 20.57 6.94 6.21
C GLY A 145 20.00 5.83 7.09
N LEU A 146 18.81 6.03 7.68
CA LEU A 146 18.09 5.00 8.41
C LEU A 146 17.32 4.08 7.45
N ASN A 147 17.35 2.78 7.72
CA ASN A 147 16.56 1.80 6.98
C ASN A 147 16.24 0.56 7.83
N ASP A 148 15.29 -0.25 7.36
CA ASP A 148 14.85 -1.47 8.04
C ASP A 148 15.88 -2.61 8.03
N LYS A 149 16.90 -2.55 7.17
CA LYS A 149 17.94 -3.59 7.06
C LYS A 149 18.87 -3.59 8.27
N ILE A 150 19.28 -2.39 8.72
CA ILE A 150 20.13 -2.23 9.90
C ILE A 150 19.27 -1.97 11.16
N ASN A 151 18.16 -1.25 11.00
CA ASN A 151 17.33 -0.79 12.09
C ASN A 151 15.89 -1.28 11.91
N PRO A 152 15.60 -2.59 12.11
CA PRO A 152 14.30 -3.15 11.75
C PRO A 152 13.16 -2.61 12.63
N ASP A 153 12.32 -1.75 12.05
CA ASP A 153 11.22 -1.06 12.73
C ASP A 153 10.10 -2.03 13.15
N MET A 154 9.61 -2.81 12.19
CA MET A 154 8.41 -3.66 12.35
C MET A 154 8.61 -4.84 13.31
N THR A 155 9.87 -5.19 13.62
CA THR A 155 10.23 -6.24 14.59
C THR A 155 10.93 -5.69 15.82
N ARG A 156 11.02 -4.36 15.97
CA ARG A 156 11.66 -3.71 17.12
C ARG A 156 10.95 -4.13 18.41
N THR A 157 11.72 -4.57 19.39
CA THR A 157 11.24 -4.90 20.74
C THR A 157 12.25 -4.38 21.76
N PRO A 158 11.85 -3.51 22.72
CA PRO A 158 10.51 -2.93 22.89
C PRO A 158 10.18 -1.86 21.84
N GLN A 159 8.88 -1.67 21.59
CA GLN A 159 8.35 -0.53 20.81
C GLN A 159 8.48 0.78 21.61
N PHE A 160 8.47 1.92 20.92
CA PHE A 160 8.45 3.23 21.58
C PHE A 160 7.21 3.38 22.46
N GLN A 161 7.34 4.09 23.57
CA GLN A 161 6.21 4.41 24.46
C GLN A 161 5.71 5.85 24.27
N SER A 162 6.52 6.72 23.67
CA SER A 162 6.17 8.11 23.34
C SER A 162 7.07 8.65 22.23
N LEU A 163 6.68 9.79 21.63
CA LEU A 163 7.48 10.51 20.64
C LEU A 163 8.85 10.94 21.20
N HIS A 164 8.91 11.37 22.46
CA HIS A 164 10.16 11.71 23.13
C HIS A 164 11.16 10.54 23.18
N GLU A 165 10.70 9.29 23.25
CA GLU A 165 11.59 8.13 23.18
C GLU A 165 12.19 7.88 21.79
N ALA A 166 11.64 8.49 20.73
CA ALA A 166 12.18 8.37 19.38
C ALA A 166 13.63 8.86 19.29
N ASN A 167 14.01 9.87 20.05
CA ASN A 167 15.39 10.35 20.12
C ASN A 167 16.38 9.27 20.63
N ARG A 168 15.93 8.33 21.47
CA ARG A 168 16.76 7.19 21.90
C ARG A 168 17.14 6.27 20.76
N LEU A 169 16.35 6.22 19.68
CA LEU A 169 16.74 5.53 18.45
C LEU A 169 18.07 6.10 17.96
N LEU A 170 18.13 7.42 17.78
CA LEU A 170 19.30 8.11 17.23
C LEU A 170 20.58 7.93 18.07
N THR A 171 20.46 7.67 19.37
CA THR A 171 21.59 7.36 20.25
C THR A 171 22.31 6.06 19.85
N GLU A 172 21.55 5.04 19.44
CA GLU A 172 22.02 3.64 19.33
C GLU A 172 22.12 3.12 17.89
N VAL A 173 21.47 3.79 16.93
CA VAL A 173 21.46 3.36 15.53
C VAL A 173 22.82 3.47 14.85
N GLN A 174 22.98 2.63 13.83
CA GLN A 174 24.00 2.80 12.79
C GLN A 174 23.31 3.15 11.47
N LEU A 175 23.86 4.13 10.74
CA LEU A 175 23.34 4.50 9.43
C LEU A 175 23.86 3.53 8.35
N ASP A 176 22.98 3.09 7.45
CA ASP A 176 23.37 2.21 6.31
C ASP A 176 24.16 2.98 5.25
N HIS A 177 23.82 4.25 5.06
CA HIS A 177 24.53 5.18 4.18
C HIS A 177 24.57 6.58 4.81
N SER A 178 25.39 7.48 4.26
CA SER A 178 25.46 8.85 4.76
C SER A 178 24.12 9.58 4.51
N PRO A 179 23.74 10.54 5.37
CA PRO A 179 22.56 11.36 5.14
C PRO A 179 22.65 12.09 3.79
N GLY A 180 21.54 12.12 3.06
CA GLY A 180 21.43 12.81 1.76
C GLY A 180 22.08 12.07 0.59
N THR A 181 22.51 10.81 0.71
CA THR A 181 23.16 10.08 -0.40
C THR A 181 22.30 9.02 -1.07
N ALA A 182 21.22 8.55 -0.42
CA ALA A 182 20.31 7.56 -0.98
C ALA A 182 18.91 7.68 -0.36
N TYR A 183 17.90 7.25 -1.11
CA TYR A 183 16.52 7.13 -0.65
C TYR A 183 16.31 5.76 0.00
N SER A 184 15.79 5.76 1.24
CA SER A 184 15.43 4.56 2.01
C SER A 184 14.18 4.87 2.85
N TYR A 185 13.04 4.32 2.44
CA TYR A 185 11.80 4.49 3.21
C TYR A 185 11.91 3.84 4.59
N HIS A 186 11.66 4.62 5.65
CA HIS A 186 11.74 4.15 7.03
C HIS A 186 10.76 4.93 7.92
N ASN A 187 9.82 4.24 8.58
CA ASN A 187 8.79 4.93 9.39
C ASN A 187 9.37 5.79 10.52
N PRO A 188 10.44 5.38 11.24
CA PRO A 188 11.03 6.22 12.28
C PRO A 188 11.48 7.60 11.85
N ASN A 189 11.74 7.86 10.56
CA ASN A 189 11.97 9.23 10.08
C ASN A 189 10.80 10.16 10.43
N TYR A 190 9.56 9.66 10.31
CA TYR A 190 8.34 10.42 10.58
C TYR A 190 7.93 10.41 12.06
N VAL A 191 8.42 9.44 12.84
CA VAL A 191 8.32 9.49 14.31
C VAL A 191 9.20 10.63 14.84
N LEU A 192 10.43 10.75 14.33
CA LEU A 192 11.34 11.85 14.68
C LEU A 192 10.76 13.21 14.29
N LEU A 193 10.13 13.32 13.11
CA LEU A 193 9.46 14.56 12.69
C LEU A 193 8.28 14.93 13.60
N ALA A 194 7.45 13.97 14.01
CA ALA A 194 6.38 14.23 14.96
C ALA A 194 6.93 14.66 16.34
N ASN A 195 8.01 14.04 16.82
CA ASN A 195 8.71 14.47 18.03
C ASN A 195 9.28 15.90 17.91
N LEU A 196 9.79 16.27 16.73
CA LEU A 196 10.25 17.64 16.46
C LEU A 196 9.10 18.64 16.54
N VAL A 197 7.93 18.31 15.98
CA VAL A 197 6.73 19.15 16.07
C VAL A 197 6.35 19.36 17.54
N GLU A 198 6.29 18.31 18.37
CA GLU A 198 5.98 18.47 19.80
C GLU A 198 6.99 19.36 20.51
N SER A 199 8.27 19.09 20.29
CA SER A 199 9.37 19.74 21.01
C SER A 199 9.50 21.22 20.63
N VAL A 200 9.32 21.54 19.35
CA VAL A 200 9.42 22.92 18.86
C VAL A 200 8.15 23.68 19.19
N SER A 201 6.96 23.10 19.01
CA SER A 201 5.68 23.79 19.23
C SER A 201 5.37 24.00 20.71
N GLY A 202 5.69 23.01 21.56
CA GLY A 202 5.25 22.91 22.94
C GLY A 202 3.87 22.26 23.11
N GLU A 203 3.26 21.78 22.03
CA GLU A 203 1.95 21.12 22.00
C GLU A 203 2.13 19.61 21.82
N ARG A 204 1.20 18.79 22.32
CA ARG A 204 1.18 17.36 21.95
C ARG A 204 0.91 17.25 20.45
N PHE A 205 1.49 16.27 19.78
CA PHE A 205 1.42 16.15 18.34
C PHE A 205 -0.02 15.99 17.85
N SER A 206 -0.84 15.19 18.56
CA SER A 206 -2.27 15.05 18.27
C SER A 206 -3.03 16.36 18.42
N ASP A 207 -2.70 17.18 19.42
CA ASP A 207 -3.34 18.48 19.64
C ASP A 207 -2.92 19.50 18.58
N TYR A 208 -1.65 19.46 18.15
CA TYR A 208 -1.14 20.30 17.08
C TYR A 208 -1.87 19.99 15.76
N LEU A 209 -1.96 18.71 15.38
CA LEU A 209 -2.68 18.28 14.18
C LEU A 209 -4.14 18.73 14.23
N ASN A 210 -4.81 18.57 15.37
CA ASN A 210 -6.20 19.00 15.53
C ASN A 210 -6.35 20.51 15.32
N SER A 211 -5.57 21.31 16.04
CA SER A 211 -5.76 22.76 16.11
C SER A 211 -5.27 23.51 14.86
N HIS A 212 -4.22 22.98 14.19
CA HIS A 212 -3.56 23.67 13.08
C HIS A 212 -3.84 23.06 11.71
N ILE A 213 -4.44 21.86 11.64
CA ILE A 213 -4.73 21.17 10.38
C ILE A 213 -6.19 20.71 10.32
N PHE A 214 -6.65 19.85 11.24
CA PHE A 214 -7.97 19.23 11.11
C PHE A 214 -9.12 20.24 11.28
N GLU A 215 -9.12 21.02 12.37
CA GLU A 215 -10.16 22.04 12.61
C GLU A 215 -10.18 23.14 11.53
N PRO A 216 -9.03 23.73 11.11
CA PRO A 216 -9.02 24.73 10.03
C PRO A 216 -9.52 24.20 8.69
N LEU A 217 -9.36 22.91 8.42
CA LEU A 217 -9.86 22.25 7.21
C LEU A 217 -11.30 21.73 7.35
N GLY A 218 -11.89 21.78 8.54
CA GLY A 218 -13.21 21.24 8.83
C GLY A 218 -13.27 19.70 8.87
N MET A 219 -12.14 19.04 9.07
CA MET A 219 -12.02 17.57 9.16
C MET A 219 -12.47 17.08 10.55
N ASN A 220 -13.76 17.19 10.83
CA ASN A 220 -14.33 17.01 12.18
C ASN A 220 -14.35 15.56 12.69
N HIS A 221 -14.08 14.58 11.84
CA HIS A 221 -14.05 13.16 12.20
C HIS A 221 -12.62 12.60 12.24
N THR A 222 -11.62 13.41 11.91
CA THR A 222 -10.22 13.00 11.82
C THR A 222 -9.51 13.23 13.14
N PHE A 223 -8.76 12.22 13.58
CA PHE A 223 -7.95 12.30 14.80
C PHE A 223 -6.69 11.45 14.67
N SER A 224 -5.71 11.71 15.54
CA SER A 224 -4.48 10.91 15.63
C SER A 224 -4.46 10.05 16.89
N VAL A 225 -3.90 8.85 16.79
CA VAL A 225 -3.59 7.96 17.92
C VAL A 225 -2.13 7.55 17.88
N SER A 226 -1.55 7.26 19.04
CA SER A 226 -0.13 6.93 19.15
C SER A 226 0.17 5.45 19.00
N THR A 227 -0.81 4.57 19.23
CA THR A 227 -0.62 3.11 19.20
C THR A 227 -1.76 2.38 18.47
N THR A 228 -1.43 1.25 17.84
CA THR A 228 -2.42 0.37 17.19
C THR A 228 -3.47 -0.18 18.17
N GLN A 229 -3.15 -0.29 19.45
CA GLN A 229 -4.10 -0.74 20.48
C GLN A 229 -5.29 0.23 20.63
N GLN A 230 -5.07 1.52 20.44
CA GLN A 230 -6.12 2.53 20.54
C GLN A 230 -7.18 2.38 19.45
N PHE A 231 -6.87 1.75 18.31
CA PHE A 231 -7.88 1.42 17.31
C PHE A 231 -8.99 0.54 17.90
N TYR A 232 -8.60 -0.47 18.69
CA TYR A 232 -9.53 -1.45 19.26
C TYR A 232 -10.18 -1.00 20.58
N GLY A 233 -9.68 0.09 21.16
CA GLY A 233 -10.34 0.77 22.28
C GLY A 233 -11.51 1.66 21.83
N ASN A 234 -11.64 1.92 20.53
CA ASN A 234 -12.72 2.72 19.96
C ASN A 234 -13.66 1.85 19.12
N GLU A 235 -14.86 1.60 19.62
CA GLU A 235 -15.87 0.76 18.96
C GLU A 235 -16.38 1.32 17.63
N THR A 236 -16.15 2.61 17.34
CA THR A 236 -16.51 3.20 16.05
C THR A 236 -15.51 2.89 14.95
N ILE A 237 -14.32 2.37 15.29
CA ILE A 237 -13.34 1.89 14.32
C ILE A 237 -13.64 0.41 14.06
N PRO A 238 -14.07 0.04 12.84
CA PRO A 238 -14.43 -1.33 12.52
C PRO A 238 -13.19 -2.23 12.56
N LEU A 239 -13.34 -3.45 13.08
CA LEU A 239 -12.23 -4.41 13.11
C LEU A 239 -11.75 -4.75 11.69
N GLY A 240 -10.47 -4.47 11.43
CA GLY A 240 -9.79 -4.84 10.19
C GLY A 240 -9.68 -6.35 10.00
N HIS A 241 -9.38 -6.76 8.76
CA HIS A 241 -9.20 -8.17 8.42
C HIS A 241 -8.11 -8.39 7.38
N TYR A 242 -7.68 -9.65 7.24
CA TYR A 242 -6.91 -10.10 6.08
C TYR A 242 -7.73 -11.14 5.30
N LEU A 243 -7.33 -11.39 4.05
CA LEU A 243 -7.98 -12.39 3.20
C LEU A 243 -7.21 -13.71 3.27
N ASN A 244 -7.93 -14.79 3.61
CA ASN A 244 -7.44 -16.16 3.58
C ASN A 244 -8.30 -16.99 2.62
N LEU A 245 -7.73 -17.40 1.48
CA LEU A 245 -8.44 -18.13 0.43
C LEU A 245 -9.74 -17.40 0.01
N GLY A 246 -9.65 -16.08 -0.17
CA GLY A 246 -10.78 -15.21 -0.51
C GLY A 246 -11.81 -14.98 0.61
N ARG A 247 -11.54 -15.44 1.84
CA ARG A 247 -12.40 -15.19 3.01
C ARG A 247 -11.78 -14.18 3.96
N SER A 248 -12.57 -13.20 4.39
CA SER A 248 -12.18 -12.24 5.44
C SER A 248 -12.00 -12.94 6.79
N VAL A 249 -10.83 -12.76 7.40
CA VAL A 249 -10.51 -13.20 8.75
C VAL A 249 -10.16 -11.97 9.60
N GLY A 250 -11.05 -11.63 10.53
CA GLY A 250 -10.86 -10.49 11.44
C GLY A 250 -9.63 -10.71 12.31
N GLN A 251 -8.82 -9.66 12.47
CA GLN A 251 -7.53 -9.74 13.13
C GLN A 251 -7.17 -8.37 13.72
N SER A 252 -6.55 -8.37 14.89
CA SER A 252 -5.92 -7.15 15.45
C SER A 252 -4.49 -7.00 14.95
N GLU A 253 -4.07 -5.76 14.75
CA GLU A 253 -2.69 -5.37 14.50
C GLU A 253 -1.80 -5.74 15.69
N PRO A 254 -0.50 -6.04 15.45
CA PRO A 254 0.49 -6.10 16.51
C PRO A 254 0.53 -4.78 17.29
N LEU A 255 0.92 -4.84 18.56
CA LEU A 255 1.10 -3.64 19.38
C LEU A 255 2.31 -2.84 18.86
N TRP A 256 2.03 -1.72 18.23
CA TRP A 256 3.04 -0.84 17.63
C TRP A 256 2.82 0.61 18.02
N PHE A 257 3.92 1.35 18.09
CA PHE A 257 3.89 2.79 18.16
C PHE A 257 3.83 3.36 16.73
N ILE A 258 2.82 4.18 16.46
CA ILE A 258 2.47 4.62 15.10
C ILE A 258 2.31 6.14 14.97
N ASP A 259 2.58 6.89 16.04
CA ASP A 259 2.41 8.34 16.06
C ASP A 259 3.42 9.06 15.15
N GLY A 260 2.91 9.88 14.23
CA GLY A 260 3.68 10.46 13.13
C GLY A 260 3.56 9.71 11.80
N PRO A 261 4.04 8.46 11.66
CA PRO A 261 4.02 7.78 10.37
C PRO A 261 2.68 7.14 10.00
N ALA A 262 1.80 6.82 10.96
CA ALA A 262 0.62 5.99 10.67
C ALA A 262 -0.59 6.15 11.62
N GLY A 263 -0.56 7.13 12.52
CA GLY A 263 -1.52 7.28 13.61
C GLY A 263 -2.88 7.89 13.26
N ILE A 264 -3.06 8.43 12.05
CA ILE A 264 -4.30 9.13 11.71
C ILE A 264 -5.42 8.15 11.36
N VAL A 265 -6.61 8.45 11.88
CA VAL A 265 -7.90 7.83 11.55
C VAL A 265 -8.76 8.92 10.93
N SER A 266 -9.39 8.63 9.80
CA SER A 266 -10.19 9.62 9.05
C SER A 266 -11.41 8.97 8.38
N THR A 267 -12.18 9.77 7.65
CA THR A 267 -13.37 9.38 6.88
C THR A 267 -13.21 9.78 5.42
N ALA A 268 -14.09 9.31 4.53
CA ALA A 268 -14.02 9.76 3.13
C ALA A 268 -14.40 11.24 2.98
N GLU A 269 -15.34 11.73 3.80
CA GLU A 269 -15.71 13.16 3.79
C GLU A 269 -14.51 14.04 4.16
N ASP A 270 -13.81 13.71 5.25
CA ASP A 270 -12.65 14.47 5.71
C ASP A 270 -11.46 14.35 4.74
N MET A 271 -11.21 13.15 4.19
CA MET A 271 -10.15 12.96 3.19
C MET A 271 -10.42 13.76 1.90
N SER A 272 -11.67 13.98 1.50
CA SER A 272 -11.97 14.90 0.40
C SER A 272 -11.60 16.35 0.74
N LEU A 273 -11.85 16.82 1.97
CA LEU A 273 -11.43 18.15 2.42
C LEU A 273 -9.90 18.28 2.45
N TRP A 274 -9.21 17.24 2.91
CA TRP A 274 -7.76 17.15 2.87
C TRP A 274 -7.21 17.27 1.44
N MET A 275 -7.77 16.54 0.49
CA MET A 275 -7.35 16.60 -0.92
C MET A 275 -7.63 17.97 -1.56
N LEU A 276 -8.81 18.57 -1.30
CA LEU A 276 -9.13 19.94 -1.75
C LEU A 276 -8.09 20.95 -1.26
N SER A 277 -7.62 20.79 -0.01
CA SER A 277 -6.63 21.68 0.57
C SER A 277 -5.28 21.64 -0.16
N GLN A 278 -4.98 20.60 -0.94
CA GLN A 278 -3.73 20.50 -1.68
C GLN A 278 -3.66 21.50 -2.84
N TYR A 279 -4.77 21.83 -3.50
CA TYR A 279 -4.75 22.76 -4.64
C TYR A 279 -5.55 24.05 -4.40
N HIS A 280 -6.31 24.16 -3.30
CA HIS A 280 -6.96 25.42 -2.86
C HIS A 280 -6.46 25.96 -1.52
N GLY A 281 -5.78 25.14 -0.71
CA GLY A 281 -5.41 25.51 0.66
C GLY A 281 -4.29 26.55 0.70
N ARG A 282 -4.48 27.58 1.53
CA ARG A 282 -3.39 28.49 1.96
C ARG A 282 -2.76 27.95 3.25
N LEU A 283 -2.36 26.68 3.23
CA LEU A 283 -1.80 26.00 4.40
C LEU A 283 -0.34 26.38 4.65
N LEU A 284 0.38 26.76 3.59
CA LEU A 284 1.76 27.22 3.59
C LEU A 284 1.93 28.37 2.59
N SER A 285 3.04 29.09 2.67
CA SER A 285 3.48 30.00 1.62
C SER A 285 3.61 29.27 0.25
N PRO A 286 3.36 29.95 -0.88
CA PRO A 286 3.41 29.31 -2.20
C PRO A 286 4.73 28.60 -2.52
N ALA A 287 5.85 29.12 -2.00
CA ALA A 287 7.17 28.52 -2.19
C ALA A 287 7.31 27.18 -1.43
N LEU A 288 6.77 27.09 -0.19
CA LEU A 288 6.77 25.85 0.56
C LEU A 288 5.74 24.85 0.05
N MET A 289 4.55 25.30 -0.40
CA MET A 289 3.61 24.40 -1.10
C MET A 289 4.26 23.72 -2.31
N LYS A 290 5.03 24.46 -3.11
CA LYS A 290 5.77 23.88 -4.24
C LYS A 290 6.79 22.83 -3.81
N GLN A 291 7.48 23.03 -2.68
CA GLN A 291 8.40 22.03 -2.12
C GLN A 291 7.67 20.82 -1.55
N TYR A 292 6.52 21.04 -0.89
CA TYR A 292 5.69 20.00 -0.31
C TYR A 292 5.18 19.01 -1.37
N HIS A 293 4.84 19.51 -2.56
CA HIS A 293 4.36 18.72 -3.69
C HIS A 293 5.44 18.22 -4.65
N ALA A 294 6.72 18.44 -4.34
CA ALA A 294 7.82 18.01 -5.18
C ALA A 294 8.52 16.79 -4.59
N ALA A 295 9.04 15.92 -5.46
CA ALA A 295 9.96 14.88 -5.06
C ALA A 295 11.23 15.52 -4.47
N GLY A 296 11.87 14.81 -3.54
CA GLY A 296 13.19 15.15 -3.07
C GLY A 296 14.23 15.06 -4.19
N ALA A 297 15.46 15.50 -3.89
CA ALA A 297 16.55 15.42 -4.86
C ALA A 297 16.96 13.96 -5.21
N ILE A 298 16.54 12.98 -4.39
CA ILE A 298 16.91 11.57 -4.53
C ILE A 298 15.66 10.71 -4.39
N GLY A 299 15.36 9.96 -5.45
CA GLY A 299 14.18 9.11 -5.51
C GLY A 299 12.88 9.91 -5.72
N PRO A 300 11.74 9.20 -5.85
CA PRO A 300 10.44 9.82 -6.15
C PRO A 300 9.74 10.40 -4.90
N TYR A 301 10.33 10.26 -3.71
CA TYR A 301 9.68 10.64 -2.45
C TYR A 301 10.04 12.08 -2.06
N GLY A 302 9.02 12.88 -1.79
CA GLY A 302 9.10 14.24 -1.28
C GLY A 302 8.77 14.33 0.20
N MET A 303 8.01 15.35 0.58
CA MET A 303 7.67 15.61 1.98
C MET A 303 6.33 14.94 2.34
N GLY A 304 6.35 13.62 2.50
CA GLY A 304 5.19 12.83 2.89
C GLY A 304 4.37 12.33 1.69
N TRP A 305 4.90 12.50 0.49
CA TRP A 305 4.28 12.14 -0.79
C TRP A 305 5.30 11.43 -1.68
N LEU A 306 4.84 10.49 -2.50
CA LEU A 306 5.47 10.21 -3.78
C LEU A 306 4.99 11.28 -4.76
N ALA A 307 5.91 11.93 -5.44
CA ALA A 307 5.57 12.98 -6.40
C ALA A 307 6.11 12.59 -7.78
N ASP A 308 5.26 12.72 -8.80
CA ASP A 308 5.59 12.37 -10.17
C ASP A 308 5.11 13.45 -11.14
N GLN A 309 5.61 13.38 -12.37
CA GLN A 309 5.17 14.19 -13.49
C GLN A 309 4.93 13.28 -14.69
N ASP A 310 3.72 13.30 -15.23
CA ASP A 310 3.41 12.53 -16.43
C ASP A 310 4.14 13.07 -17.68
N GLU A 311 4.05 12.33 -18.79
CA GLU A 311 4.70 12.71 -20.06
C GLU A 311 4.22 14.05 -20.64
N SER A 312 3.03 14.51 -20.23
CA SER A 312 2.45 15.80 -20.61
C SER A 312 2.78 16.94 -19.64
N GLY A 313 3.50 16.64 -18.55
CA GLY A 313 3.91 17.58 -17.51
C GLY A 313 2.88 17.78 -16.39
N GLY A 314 1.83 16.95 -16.33
CA GLY A 314 0.85 16.95 -15.25
C GLY A 314 1.45 16.43 -13.95
N ARG A 315 1.36 17.22 -12.88
CA ARG A 315 1.93 16.90 -11.56
C ARG A 315 0.96 16.09 -10.73
N THR A 316 1.48 15.01 -10.16
CA THR A 316 0.73 14.15 -9.26
C THR A 316 1.48 13.97 -7.95
N ILE A 317 0.72 13.87 -6.86
CA ILE A 317 1.22 13.40 -5.56
C ILE A 317 0.37 12.23 -5.11
N SER A 318 1.01 11.22 -4.54
CA SER A 318 0.35 10.02 -4.06
C SER A 318 0.99 9.50 -2.78
N HIS A 319 0.23 8.71 -2.05
CA HIS A 319 0.80 7.86 -1.02
C HIS A 319 -0.09 6.62 -0.84
N SER A 320 0.53 5.53 -0.43
CA SER A 320 -0.19 4.32 -0.03
C SER A 320 -0.10 4.13 1.48
N GLY A 321 -1.20 3.78 2.14
CA GLY A 321 -1.22 3.39 3.54
C GLY A 321 -1.35 1.88 3.68
N ILE A 322 -0.53 1.27 4.53
CA ILE A 322 -0.52 -0.19 4.76
C ILE A 322 -0.46 -0.47 6.25
N PHE A 323 -1.50 -1.15 6.74
CA PHE A 323 -1.49 -2.00 7.91
C PHE A 323 -1.69 -3.47 7.48
N TRP A 324 -1.59 -4.43 8.40
CA TRP A 324 -1.87 -5.83 8.08
C TRP A 324 -3.36 -6.14 7.94
N THR A 325 -4.21 -5.22 8.39
CA THR A 325 -5.67 -5.39 8.46
C THR A 325 -6.44 -4.20 7.90
N TYR A 326 -5.75 -3.12 7.51
CA TYR A 326 -6.29 -1.98 6.77
C TYR A 326 -5.37 -1.57 5.62
N LYS A 327 -5.93 -0.97 4.58
CA LYS A 327 -5.21 -0.44 3.43
C LYS A 327 -5.85 0.87 2.99
N SER A 328 -5.04 1.80 2.53
CA SER A 328 -5.52 3.02 1.89
C SER A 328 -4.66 3.39 0.68
N GLU A 329 -5.24 4.02 -0.32
CA GLU A 329 -4.56 4.62 -1.47
C GLU A 329 -5.06 6.06 -1.63
N GLU A 330 -4.15 6.97 -1.99
CA GLU A 330 -4.47 8.36 -2.27
C GLU A 330 -3.62 8.85 -3.45
N MET A 331 -4.27 9.59 -4.35
CA MET A 331 -3.67 10.23 -5.50
C MET A 331 -4.33 11.59 -5.72
N VAL A 332 -3.51 12.62 -5.93
CA VAL A 332 -3.96 13.99 -6.22
C VAL A 332 -3.27 14.47 -7.49
N TYR A 333 -4.07 14.81 -8.49
CA TYR A 333 -3.70 15.42 -9.76
C TYR A 333 -3.77 16.94 -9.57
N LEU A 334 -2.63 17.55 -9.25
CA LEU A 334 -2.59 18.94 -8.78
C LEU A 334 -3.03 19.95 -9.84
N ASP A 335 -2.67 19.70 -11.10
CA ASP A 335 -2.99 20.60 -12.22
C ASP A 335 -4.42 20.42 -12.72
N GLU A 336 -5.01 19.23 -12.55
CA GLU A 336 -6.42 18.92 -12.84
C GLU A 336 -7.36 19.25 -11.67
N GLN A 337 -6.81 19.60 -10.50
CA GLN A 337 -7.57 19.84 -9.26
C GLN A 337 -8.47 18.66 -8.90
N MET A 338 -7.96 17.44 -9.06
CA MET A 338 -8.67 16.20 -8.77
C MET A 338 -7.91 15.40 -7.73
N GLY A 339 -8.61 14.86 -6.73
CA GLY A 339 -8.06 13.96 -5.73
C GLY A 339 -8.96 12.76 -5.54
N ILE A 340 -8.37 11.57 -5.43
CA ILE A 340 -9.07 10.32 -5.19
C ILE A 340 -8.37 9.59 -4.05
N ALA A 341 -9.13 9.18 -3.04
CA ALA A 341 -8.64 8.32 -1.98
C ALA A 341 -9.61 7.15 -1.71
N VAL A 342 -9.07 5.95 -1.52
CA VAL A 342 -9.85 4.76 -1.17
C VAL A 342 -9.26 4.11 0.06
N MET A 343 -10.12 3.86 1.05
CA MET A 343 -9.76 3.18 2.30
C MET A 343 -10.50 1.84 2.37
N PHE A 344 -9.79 0.80 2.79
CA PHE A 344 -10.26 -0.58 2.83
C PHE A 344 -10.12 -1.13 4.24
N ASN A 345 -11.13 -1.88 4.70
CA ASN A 345 -11.04 -2.61 5.98
C ASN A 345 -10.32 -3.96 5.82
N SER A 346 -9.54 -4.12 4.76
CA SER A 346 -8.71 -5.28 4.47
C SER A 346 -7.26 -4.81 4.36
N GLY A 347 -6.34 -5.55 4.97
CA GLY A 347 -4.92 -5.32 4.83
C GLY A 347 -4.37 -5.68 3.46
N LEU A 348 -3.06 -5.49 3.28
CA LEU A 348 -2.35 -5.86 2.06
C LEU A 348 -2.56 -7.34 1.72
N ASN A 349 -2.90 -7.63 0.46
CA ASN A 349 -3.01 -8.98 -0.07
C ASN A 349 -2.24 -9.07 -1.39
N ALA A 350 -1.44 -10.12 -1.57
CA ALA A 350 -0.54 -10.25 -2.72
C ALA A 350 -1.25 -10.40 -4.09
N PHE A 351 -2.55 -10.64 -4.10
CA PHE A 351 -3.33 -10.81 -5.34
C PHE A 351 -4.24 -9.63 -5.67
N VAL A 352 -4.27 -8.61 -4.82
CA VAL A 352 -5.11 -7.43 -5.01
C VAL A 352 -4.23 -6.26 -5.45
N ASN A 353 -4.52 -5.71 -6.63
CA ASN A 353 -3.94 -4.43 -7.04
C ASN A 353 -4.83 -3.30 -6.52
N TYR A 354 -4.41 -2.64 -5.44
CA TYR A 354 -5.18 -1.58 -4.80
C TYR A 354 -5.12 -0.26 -5.60
N SER A 355 -4.01 0.06 -6.27
CA SER A 355 -3.90 1.29 -7.08
C SER A 355 -4.89 1.28 -8.25
N ALA A 356 -5.20 0.11 -8.80
CA ALA A 356 -6.19 -0.02 -9.88
C ALA A 356 -7.58 0.55 -9.51
N PHE A 357 -7.92 0.64 -8.22
CA PHE A 357 -9.15 1.31 -7.80
C PHE A 357 -9.10 2.82 -8.10
N ILE A 358 -7.95 3.46 -7.89
CA ILE A 358 -7.72 4.86 -8.27
C ILE A 358 -7.73 4.98 -9.79
N ASP A 359 -6.90 4.20 -10.48
CA ASP A 359 -6.73 4.26 -11.94
C ASP A 359 -8.09 4.13 -12.67
N GLY A 360 -8.91 3.16 -12.26
CA GLY A 360 -10.23 2.99 -12.88
C GLY A 360 -11.25 4.08 -12.54
N ILE A 361 -11.10 4.79 -11.42
CA ILE A 361 -11.95 5.95 -11.11
C ILE A 361 -11.48 7.17 -11.91
N GLU A 362 -10.16 7.36 -12.03
CA GLU A 362 -9.54 8.36 -12.90
C GLU A 362 -10.04 8.19 -14.34
N ASP A 363 -9.99 6.97 -14.90
CA ASP A 363 -10.50 6.67 -16.24
C ASP A 363 -11.95 7.13 -16.39
N ILE A 364 -12.82 6.78 -15.44
CA ILE A 364 -14.25 7.15 -15.49
C ILE A 364 -14.44 8.66 -15.41
N MET A 365 -13.67 9.34 -14.56
CA MET A 365 -13.69 10.80 -14.42
C MET A 365 -13.25 11.49 -15.72
N ARG A 366 -12.33 10.89 -16.46
CA ARG A 366 -11.87 11.35 -17.79
C ARG A 366 -12.77 10.89 -18.95
N GLY A 367 -13.84 10.15 -18.67
CA GLY A 367 -14.78 9.65 -19.69
C GLY A 367 -14.29 8.39 -20.42
N GLU A 368 -13.25 7.75 -19.91
CA GLU A 368 -12.69 6.51 -20.39
C GLU A 368 -13.32 5.29 -19.71
N LYS A 369 -13.03 4.09 -20.22
CA LYS A 369 -13.52 2.84 -19.63
C LYS A 369 -12.42 2.22 -18.79
N PRO A 370 -12.69 1.89 -17.52
CA PRO A 370 -11.69 1.31 -16.65
C PRO A 370 -11.26 -0.07 -17.16
N GLU A 371 -9.96 -0.30 -17.19
CA GLU A 371 -9.43 -1.62 -17.52
C GLU A 371 -9.84 -2.68 -16.49
N THR A 372 -10.09 -3.89 -16.97
CA THR A 372 -10.37 -5.04 -16.09
C THR A 372 -9.30 -6.10 -16.24
N SER A 373 -8.56 -6.36 -15.17
CA SER A 373 -7.55 -7.43 -15.16
C SER A 373 -8.15 -8.80 -14.89
N PHE A 374 -7.73 -9.80 -15.69
CA PHE A 374 -8.02 -11.20 -15.41
C PHE A 374 -7.29 -11.69 -14.14
N LEU A 375 -6.13 -11.12 -13.83
CA LEU A 375 -5.36 -11.40 -12.62
C LEU A 375 -5.89 -10.55 -11.46
N ASN A 376 -7.12 -10.85 -11.02
CA ASN A 376 -7.74 -10.27 -9.82
C ASN A 376 -7.74 -11.25 -8.65
N GLY A 377 -7.98 -10.75 -7.45
CA GLY A 377 -7.94 -11.52 -6.21
C GLY A 377 -8.79 -12.80 -6.26
N ARG A 378 -10.03 -12.74 -6.77
CA ARG A 378 -10.92 -13.90 -6.88
C ARG A 378 -10.38 -14.98 -7.80
N ASN A 379 -9.89 -14.61 -8.97
CA ASN A 379 -9.34 -15.56 -9.92
C ASN A 379 -8.06 -16.18 -9.38
N MET A 380 -7.19 -15.38 -8.76
CA MET A 380 -5.95 -15.87 -8.13
C MET A 380 -6.24 -16.83 -6.98
N GLU A 381 -7.21 -16.52 -6.11
CA GLU A 381 -7.62 -17.43 -5.02
C GLU A 381 -8.21 -18.73 -5.56
N THR A 382 -9.00 -18.66 -6.64
CA THR A 382 -9.51 -19.85 -7.32
C THR A 382 -8.37 -20.72 -7.86
N ILE A 383 -7.37 -20.10 -8.50
CA ILE A 383 -6.16 -20.80 -8.96
C ILE A 383 -5.43 -21.45 -7.79
N MET A 384 -5.26 -20.75 -6.67
CA MET A 384 -4.60 -21.30 -5.47
C MET A 384 -5.35 -22.51 -4.90
N ILE A 385 -6.67 -22.45 -4.82
CA ILE A 385 -7.50 -23.58 -4.36
C ILE A 385 -7.34 -24.78 -5.30
N VAL A 386 -7.42 -24.56 -6.61
CA VAL A 386 -7.22 -25.63 -7.61
C VAL A 386 -5.82 -26.23 -7.50
N LEU A 387 -4.79 -25.39 -7.30
CA LEU A 387 -3.41 -25.82 -7.15
C LEU A 387 -3.19 -26.66 -5.88
N ILE A 388 -3.83 -26.30 -4.76
CA ILE A 388 -3.83 -27.09 -3.52
C ILE A 388 -4.47 -28.46 -3.76
N LEU A 389 -5.65 -28.51 -4.38
CA LEU A 389 -6.35 -29.76 -4.68
C LEU A 389 -5.55 -30.65 -5.65
N ALA A 390 -5.00 -30.06 -6.71
CA ALA A 390 -4.16 -30.76 -7.66
C ALA A 390 -2.90 -31.35 -7.00
N THR A 391 -2.28 -30.61 -6.07
CA THR A 391 -1.12 -31.07 -5.29
C THR A 391 -1.48 -32.27 -4.41
N LEU A 392 -2.66 -32.26 -3.78
CA LEU A 392 -3.15 -33.38 -2.96
C LEU A 392 -3.46 -34.62 -3.82
N VAL A 393 -4.19 -34.45 -4.93
CA VAL A 393 -4.53 -35.56 -5.86
C VAL A 393 -3.25 -36.18 -6.43
N TRP A 394 -2.31 -35.35 -6.88
CA TRP A 394 -0.99 -35.81 -7.33
C TRP A 394 -0.23 -36.50 -6.21
N GLY A 395 -0.29 -35.98 -4.98
CA GLY A 395 0.29 -36.61 -3.79
C GLY A 395 -0.21 -38.03 -3.56
N VAL A 396 -1.53 -38.23 -3.57
CA VAL A 396 -2.13 -39.56 -3.41
C VAL A 396 -1.72 -40.50 -4.55
N TYR A 397 -1.82 -40.03 -5.81
CA TYR A 397 -1.44 -40.81 -6.97
C TYR A 397 0.05 -41.23 -6.93
N ALA A 398 0.93 -40.28 -6.64
CA ALA A 398 2.37 -40.50 -6.56
C ALA A 398 2.73 -41.45 -5.41
N TYR A 399 2.08 -41.34 -4.25
CA TYR A 399 2.25 -42.28 -3.14
C TYR A 399 1.99 -43.73 -3.59
N PHE A 400 0.85 -44.01 -4.24
CA PHE A 400 0.55 -45.36 -4.72
C PHE A 400 1.52 -45.82 -5.81
N ARG A 401 1.94 -44.92 -6.70
CA ARG A 401 2.94 -45.21 -7.73
C ARG A 401 4.31 -45.57 -7.13
N ILE A 402 4.73 -44.89 -6.06
CA ILE A 402 5.98 -45.17 -5.34
C ILE A 402 5.89 -46.54 -4.66
N ARG A 403 4.77 -46.83 -4.00
CA ARG A 403 4.57 -48.10 -3.30
C ARG A 403 4.53 -49.32 -4.24
N ARG A 404 4.01 -49.15 -5.46
CA ARG A 404 4.00 -50.19 -6.51
C ARG A 404 5.32 -50.32 -7.27
N ARG A 405 6.38 -49.60 -6.87
CA ARG A 405 7.65 -49.61 -7.57
C ARG A 405 8.43 -50.89 -7.26
N ASN A 406 8.62 -51.73 -8.28
CA ASN A 406 9.39 -52.98 -8.17
C ASN A 406 10.89 -52.82 -8.53
N LYS A 407 11.33 -51.64 -8.97
CA LYS A 407 12.75 -51.40 -9.32
C LYS A 407 13.58 -51.09 -8.08
N ARG A 408 14.70 -51.81 -7.87
CA ARG A 408 15.69 -51.52 -6.81
C ARG A 408 16.12 -50.04 -6.87
N LEU A 409 16.10 -49.37 -5.71
CA LEU A 409 16.60 -48.01 -5.53
C LEU A 409 18.07 -48.07 -5.08
N THR A 410 18.95 -47.34 -5.76
CA THR A 410 20.33 -47.12 -5.30
C THR A 410 20.37 -45.99 -4.28
N ILE A 411 21.38 -45.99 -3.40
CA ILE A 411 21.63 -44.89 -2.44
C ILE A 411 21.74 -43.54 -3.16
N SER A 412 22.48 -43.48 -4.27
CA SER A 412 22.64 -42.25 -5.05
C SER A 412 21.32 -41.67 -5.55
N LYS A 413 20.41 -42.52 -6.03
CA LYS A 413 19.06 -42.10 -6.46
C LYS A 413 18.20 -41.66 -5.29
N LEU A 414 18.34 -42.31 -4.14
CA LEU A 414 17.63 -41.92 -2.92
C LEU A 414 18.07 -40.53 -2.47
N ILE A 415 19.38 -40.23 -2.46
CA ILE A 415 19.91 -38.91 -2.12
C ILE A 415 19.35 -37.84 -3.07
N LEU A 416 19.37 -38.07 -4.38
CA LEU A 416 18.85 -37.10 -5.35
C LEU A 416 17.35 -36.83 -5.15
N ILE A 417 16.57 -37.88 -4.86
CA ILE A 417 15.15 -37.75 -4.53
C ILE A 417 14.98 -36.94 -3.25
N THR A 418 15.75 -37.23 -2.20
CA THR A 418 15.69 -36.49 -0.94
C THR A 418 15.91 -35.00 -1.17
N VAL A 419 16.99 -34.62 -1.88
CA VAL A 419 17.28 -33.21 -2.19
C VAL A 419 16.09 -32.55 -2.88
N GLY A 420 15.55 -33.17 -3.93
CA GLY A 420 14.40 -32.60 -4.65
C GLY A 420 13.12 -32.50 -3.81
N ARG A 421 12.89 -33.46 -2.90
CA ARG A 421 11.71 -33.47 -2.02
C ARG A 421 11.81 -32.47 -0.86
N LEU A 422 13.01 -32.02 -0.51
CA LEU A 422 13.21 -31.00 0.52
C LEU A 422 13.04 -29.56 0.00
N ILE A 423 13.05 -29.33 -1.31
CA ILE A 423 12.94 -27.98 -1.90
C ILE A 423 11.73 -27.18 -1.35
N PRO A 424 10.49 -27.71 -1.30
CA PRO A 424 9.34 -26.95 -0.80
C PRO A 424 9.47 -26.56 0.67
N ILE A 425 10.07 -27.45 1.48
CA ILE A 425 10.33 -27.21 2.91
C ILE A 425 11.37 -26.11 3.05
N LEU A 426 12.44 -26.14 2.26
CA LEU A 426 13.47 -25.12 2.28
C LEU A 426 12.91 -23.75 1.86
N ILE A 427 12.04 -23.69 0.85
CA ILE A 427 11.35 -22.45 0.45
C ILE A 427 10.48 -21.93 1.60
N LEU A 428 9.67 -22.79 2.22
CA LEU A 428 8.79 -22.41 3.32
C LEU A 428 9.57 -21.87 4.53
N LEU A 429 10.67 -22.54 4.91
CA LEU A 429 11.53 -22.11 6.02
C LEU A 429 12.31 -20.84 5.69
N SER A 430 12.60 -20.60 4.41
CA SER A 430 13.34 -19.43 3.93
C SER A 430 12.43 -18.29 3.48
N LEU A 431 11.11 -18.36 3.74
CA LEU A 431 10.15 -17.40 3.19
C LEU A 431 10.41 -15.98 3.71
N SER A 432 10.65 -15.82 5.02
CA SER A 432 10.97 -14.52 5.60
C SER A 432 12.25 -13.87 5.03
N PRO A 433 13.41 -14.54 4.99
CA PRO A 433 14.60 -13.97 4.37
C PRO A 433 14.44 -13.77 2.86
N LEU A 434 13.70 -14.64 2.16
CA LEU A 434 13.43 -14.49 0.72
C LEU A 434 12.58 -13.25 0.44
N VAL A 435 11.50 -13.05 1.19
CA VAL A 435 10.62 -11.87 1.06
C VAL A 435 11.37 -10.60 1.45
N THR A 436 12.22 -10.65 2.49
CA THR A 436 13.07 -9.53 2.89
C THR A 436 14.06 -9.16 1.78
N PHE A 437 14.68 -10.16 1.15
CA PHE A 437 15.59 -9.96 0.02
C PHE A 437 14.90 -9.33 -1.18
N ILE A 438 13.71 -9.84 -1.55
CA ILE A 438 12.90 -9.29 -2.65
C ILE A 438 12.39 -7.89 -2.31
N GLY A 439 12.03 -7.64 -1.06
CA GLY A 439 11.53 -6.35 -0.54
C GLY A 439 12.61 -5.32 -0.26
N GLY A 440 13.79 -5.43 -0.88
CA GLY A 440 14.86 -4.42 -0.77
C GLY A 440 15.46 -4.30 0.64
N GLY A 441 15.40 -5.36 1.45
CA GLY A 441 15.91 -5.37 2.82
C GLY A 441 14.87 -5.03 3.89
N ARG A 442 13.61 -4.79 3.52
CA ARG A 442 12.53 -4.56 4.48
C ARG A 442 12.18 -5.86 5.22
N VAL A 443 12.44 -5.89 6.53
CA VAL A 443 12.20 -7.08 7.36
C VAL A 443 10.72 -7.21 7.67
N LEU A 444 10.05 -8.19 7.07
CA LEU A 444 8.66 -8.49 7.36
C LEU A 444 8.55 -9.61 8.42
N PRO A 445 7.85 -9.37 9.56
CA PRO A 445 7.58 -10.44 10.52
C PRO A 445 6.70 -11.52 9.90
N TRP A 446 6.81 -12.76 10.41
CA TRP A 446 5.98 -13.89 9.97
C TRP A 446 4.47 -13.58 9.98
N PHE A 447 4.01 -12.77 10.95
CA PHE A 447 2.64 -12.28 11.00
C PHE A 447 2.23 -11.52 9.73
N GLY A 448 3.05 -10.58 9.27
CA GLY A 448 2.81 -9.79 8.05
C GLY A 448 2.88 -10.62 6.78
N ILE A 449 3.85 -11.56 6.73
CA ILE A 449 3.98 -12.49 5.61
C ILE A 449 2.74 -13.40 5.54
N TRP A 450 2.28 -13.92 6.67
CA TRP A 450 1.08 -14.75 6.73
C TRP A 450 -0.16 -13.99 6.26
N THR A 451 -0.40 -12.79 6.79
CA THR A 451 -1.59 -12.00 6.44
C THR A 451 -1.61 -11.57 4.97
N THR A 452 -0.43 -11.34 4.37
CA THR A 452 -0.29 -10.93 2.96
C THR A 452 -0.30 -12.11 1.97
N LEU A 453 0.27 -13.26 2.37
CA LEU A 453 0.57 -14.41 1.51
C LEU A 453 -0.05 -15.73 2.02
N SER A 454 -1.15 -15.68 2.78
CA SER A 454 -1.73 -16.87 3.42
C SER A 454 -2.01 -18.00 2.43
N SER A 455 -2.58 -17.69 1.26
CA SER A 455 -2.95 -18.70 0.26
C SER A 455 -1.71 -19.39 -0.36
N PRO A 456 -0.68 -18.65 -0.83
CA PRO A 456 0.62 -19.24 -1.18
C PRO A 456 1.24 -20.08 -0.06
N ILE A 457 1.21 -19.61 1.19
CA ILE A 457 1.78 -20.35 2.33
C ILE A 457 1.03 -21.66 2.57
N ILE A 458 -0.30 -21.65 2.56
CA ILE A 458 -1.12 -22.86 2.72
C ILE A 458 -0.74 -23.88 1.64
N TRP A 459 -0.63 -23.44 0.38
CA TRP A 459 -0.19 -24.32 -0.70
C TRP A 459 1.23 -24.87 -0.46
N LEU A 460 2.20 -24.04 -0.07
CA LEU A 460 3.56 -24.48 0.24
C LEU A 460 3.61 -25.48 1.40
N VAL A 461 2.77 -25.31 2.43
CA VAL A 461 2.63 -26.26 3.54
C VAL A 461 2.09 -27.60 3.04
N VAL A 462 1.01 -27.60 2.26
CA VAL A 462 0.44 -28.82 1.66
C VAL A 462 1.47 -29.52 0.77
N TRP A 463 2.17 -28.77 -0.07
CA TRP A 463 3.21 -29.30 -0.94
C TRP A 463 4.35 -29.91 -0.12
N SER A 464 4.78 -29.25 0.95
CA SER A 464 5.81 -29.75 1.87
C SER A 464 5.40 -31.06 2.53
N LEU A 465 4.17 -31.16 3.04
CA LEU A 465 3.64 -32.37 3.67
C LEU A 465 3.57 -33.54 2.69
N VAL A 466 3.07 -33.31 1.47
CA VAL A 466 3.03 -34.33 0.41
C VAL A 466 4.44 -34.84 0.09
N ASN A 467 5.42 -33.94 -0.02
CA ASN A 467 6.80 -34.33 -0.31
C ASN A 467 7.44 -35.10 0.85
N PHE A 468 7.12 -34.74 2.10
CA PHE A 468 7.59 -35.46 3.29
C PHE A 468 7.04 -36.89 3.34
N VAL A 469 5.75 -37.08 3.07
CA VAL A 469 5.11 -38.42 2.97
C VAL A 469 5.76 -39.25 1.86
N HIS A 470 5.99 -38.65 0.69
CA HIS A 470 6.70 -39.34 -0.40
C HIS A 470 8.11 -39.75 -0.01
N LEU A 471 8.85 -38.88 0.68
CA LEU A 471 10.21 -39.16 1.13
C LEU A 471 10.23 -40.36 2.09
N ALA A 472 9.34 -40.39 3.08
CA ALA A 472 9.18 -41.52 3.99
C ALA A 472 8.85 -42.82 3.23
N CYS A 473 7.99 -42.74 2.21
CA CYS A 473 7.64 -43.88 1.36
C CYS A 473 8.84 -44.40 0.55
N TYR A 474 9.64 -43.50 -0.03
CA TYR A 474 10.87 -43.88 -0.74
C TYR A 474 11.89 -44.55 0.17
N TYR A 475 12.06 -44.04 1.39
CA TYR A 475 12.95 -44.63 2.39
C TYR A 475 12.47 -46.04 2.78
N TYR A 476 11.17 -46.20 3.02
CA TYR A 476 10.57 -47.51 3.28
C TYR A 476 10.82 -48.51 2.14
N VAL A 477 10.56 -48.12 0.88
CA VAL A 477 10.81 -48.97 -0.30
C VAL A 477 12.30 -49.32 -0.45
N TYR A 478 13.21 -48.38 -0.16
CA TYR A 478 14.64 -48.62 -0.19
C TYR A 478 15.07 -49.67 0.86
N VAL A 479 14.60 -49.54 2.10
CA VAL A 479 14.88 -50.48 3.18
C VAL A 479 14.35 -51.88 2.85
N GLN A 480 13.12 -51.99 2.33
CA GLN A 480 12.54 -53.27 1.93
C GLN A 480 13.33 -53.94 0.78
N ASN A 481 13.70 -53.17 -0.26
CA ASN A 481 14.51 -53.69 -1.36
C ASN A 481 15.90 -54.16 -0.89
N THR A 482 16.48 -53.49 0.10
CA THR A 482 17.79 -53.86 0.67
C THR A 482 17.69 -55.13 1.52
N LYS A 483 16.63 -55.27 2.34
CA LYS A 483 16.36 -56.50 3.11
C LYS A 483 16.12 -57.70 2.19
N ASN A 484 15.26 -57.55 1.18
CA ASN A 484 14.97 -58.63 0.22
C ASN A 484 16.20 -59.00 -0.62
N GLY A 485 17.03 -58.02 -1.00
CA GLY A 485 18.28 -58.28 -1.72
C GLY A 485 19.36 -58.99 -0.88
N ARG A 486 19.36 -58.83 0.45
CA ARG A 486 20.21 -59.61 1.37
C ARG A 486 19.71 -61.05 1.49
N LEU A 487 18.40 -61.25 1.63
CA LEU A 487 17.80 -62.59 1.65
C LEU A 487 18.12 -63.38 0.37
N GLU A 488 18.00 -62.78 -0.82
CA GLU A 488 18.36 -63.45 -2.09
C GLU A 488 19.86 -63.79 -2.23
N ALA A 489 20.73 -63.10 -1.49
CA ALA A 489 22.19 -63.34 -1.53
C ALA A 489 22.62 -64.43 -0.55
N ASP A 490 21.91 -64.65 0.56
CA ASP A 490 22.17 -65.74 1.52
C ASP A 490 21.68 -67.12 1.02
N TYR A 491 20.86 -67.15 -0.04
CA TYR A 491 20.36 -68.39 -0.69
C TYR A 491 21.16 -68.80 -1.94
N ARG A 492 22.22 -68.07 -2.31
CA ARG A 492 23.14 -68.41 -3.41
C ARG A 492 24.51 -68.71 -2.85
#